data_AF-A0A521VVY0-F1
#
_entry.id   AF-A0A521VVY0-F1
#
_cell.length_a   1.000
_cell.length_b   1.000
_cell.length_c   1.000
_cell.angle_alpha   90.00
_cell.angle_beta   90.00
_cell.angle_gamma   90.00
#
_symmetry.space_group_name_H-M   'P 1'
#
loop_
_entity.id
_entity.type
_entity.pdbx_description
1 polymer ?
#
loop_
_entity_poly.entity_id
_entity_poly.type
_entity_poly.pdbx_seq_one_letter_code
_entity_poly.pdbx_strand_id
1 'polypeptide(L)'
;MKTLFFSQRVHFCPPPTCLLLAVAFTLISVDMLGQVPGTLTFQSAPVHPFGYSRMDVIWSGYDIPNDGNNYYLRVNVNIDNLVTGDPNPPDLWCVEQGFTIGSLHPALSGETFIVTNYGADLTASDIGALNLNPLSPMTLFSIYFVGAPPSYVTFNWDTDANGCRVMDFTDINNIIHYPCNLSSQGFDFFPARTVSGSIYKAPITQSNCNGVDNAAVSGVDVNLFTNVDCSPAQQNQFMVNQNDGTYAFTVNEEFNYTIAPTKDNNPDCGVNTTDYLMAWQHANGSAPFQYPWQVVAADMNLDNTVTLADVIGIINLINGNFEEPHGWASWTFPTALAYGFFPPVTPFGYYYPNFDEYISIIDLNSDWTNQDFVGIKRADVDGSCSDCDGEFQGGGAEDRSHANAGLRFTDQPMEAGAEVELPVYFTGGGSDLAALAFALELSAEHFEILTVRDGSLPGLREGCFNWRAMDGGLLRFAWLNMQGQELNISENDPLFYIAVRAKQNIRSVEGLLRLRPDIQDCSMASPELERSLLALEFSGEAPVTKGVSVFPNPVRDDVTIGFDVPSGTAEVVLYFYGTEGRLLAEHGFRFAEGRQSVTLPVGGLPNGLVSYQLHVGGSRYAGKFFKQD
;
A
#
# COMPACT_ATOMS: atom_id res chain seq x y z
N MET A 1 -51.14 33.58 -33.18
CA MET A 1 -52.10 32.95 -34.13
C MET A 1 -51.53 33.14 -35.53
N LYS A 2 -51.38 32.07 -36.34
CA LYS A 2 -51.07 32.05 -37.80
C LYS A 2 -49.80 32.76 -38.34
N THR A 3 -48.73 31.97 -38.45
CA THR A 3 -47.96 31.56 -39.67
C THR A 3 -48.00 32.34 -41.02
N LEU A 4 -46.89 32.18 -41.77
CA LEU A 4 -46.66 32.31 -43.26
C LEU A 4 -46.51 33.73 -43.87
N PHE A 5 -45.91 33.92 -45.07
CA PHE A 5 -44.64 33.47 -45.70
C PHE A 5 -44.53 34.10 -47.13
N PHE A 6 -43.32 34.31 -47.64
CA PHE A 6 -42.90 34.36 -49.08
C PHE A 6 -43.26 35.50 -50.07
N SER A 7 -42.18 35.99 -50.73
CA SER A 7 -41.96 36.15 -52.20
C SER A 7 -42.58 37.32 -53.00
N GLN A 8 -41.71 38.15 -53.64
CA GLN A 8 -41.64 38.22 -55.12
C GLN A 8 -40.37 38.90 -55.70
N ARG A 9 -40.18 38.74 -57.02
CA ARG A 9 -39.02 39.02 -57.91
C ARG A 9 -39.57 39.12 -59.36
N VAL A 10 -39.07 39.86 -60.37
CA VAL A 10 -37.98 40.84 -60.60
C VAL A 10 -38.46 41.80 -61.74
N HIS A 11 -37.80 42.95 -62.03
CA HIS A 11 -37.24 43.30 -63.37
C HIS A 11 -36.89 44.80 -63.61
N PHE A 12 -35.70 45.02 -64.22
CA PHE A 12 -35.19 46.04 -65.20
C PHE A 12 -35.82 47.47 -65.30
N CYS A 13 -35.12 48.58 -65.65
CA CYS A 13 -33.93 48.81 -66.53
C CYS A 13 -33.20 50.18 -66.19
N PRO A 14 -32.34 50.87 -67.02
CA PRO A 14 -31.04 51.42 -66.55
C PRO A 14 -30.84 52.98 -66.71
N PRO A 15 -29.68 53.53 -67.18
CA PRO A 15 -28.72 54.34 -66.41
C PRO A 15 -28.75 55.87 -66.73
N PRO A 16 -27.79 56.68 -66.21
CA PRO A 16 -26.84 57.29 -67.17
C PRO A 16 -25.37 57.52 -66.70
N THR A 17 -24.54 57.68 -67.73
CA THR A 17 -23.14 58.16 -67.87
C THR A 17 -22.52 59.13 -66.86
N CYS A 18 -21.20 58.99 -66.64
CA CYS A 18 -20.27 60.13 -66.52
C CYS A 18 -18.89 59.86 -67.15
N LEU A 19 -18.15 60.94 -67.42
CA LEU A 19 -17.08 61.04 -68.43
C LEU A 19 -15.68 60.64 -67.93
N LEU A 20 -14.81 60.17 -68.85
CA LEU A 20 -13.36 60.11 -68.62
C LEU A 20 -12.78 61.51 -68.48
N LEU A 21 -11.87 61.70 -67.52
CA LEU A 21 -10.80 62.68 -67.61
C LEU A 21 -9.48 62.02 -67.20
N ALA A 22 -8.51 61.96 -68.10
CA ALA A 22 -7.21 61.37 -67.83
C ALA A 22 -6.33 62.35 -67.05
N VAL A 23 -5.83 61.93 -65.90
CA VAL A 23 -4.73 62.62 -65.19
C VAL A 23 -3.54 61.67 -65.21
N ALA A 24 -2.51 62.02 -65.98
CA ALA A 24 -1.27 61.28 -65.99
C ALA A 24 -0.51 61.55 -64.69
N PHE A 25 -0.45 60.54 -63.81
CA PHE A 25 0.56 60.51 -62.76
C PHE A 25 1.80 59.79 -63.29
N THR A 26 2.94 60.48 -63.19
CA THR A 26 4.26 60.00 -63.59
C THR A 26 4.68 58.79 -62.78
N LEU A 27 4.94 57.68 -63.47
CA LEU A 27 5.68 56.53 -62.97
C LEU A 27 7.12 56.95 -62.62
N ILE A 28 7.39 57.23 -61.33
CA ILE A 28 8.70 57.01 -60.71
C ILE A 28 8.49 56.52 -59.27
N SER A 29 8.59 55.22 -59.08
CA SER A 29 9.00 54.63 -57.80
C SER A 29 9.73 53.32 -58.10
N VAL A 30 11.05 53.36 -57.89
CA VAL A 30 12.00 52.28 -57.52
C VAL A 30 11.74 50.87 -58.06
N ASP A 31 12.80 50.27 -58.61
CA ASP A 31 12.83 48.88 -59.09
C ASP A 31 12.18 47.89 -58.11
N MET A 32 11.34 47.02 -58.66
CA MET A 32 10.78 45.88 -57.91
C MET A 32 11.85 44.80 -57.72
N LEU A 33 12.76 45.01 -56.76
CA LEU A 33 13.39 43.90 -56.04
C LEU A 33 12.43 43.48 -54.92
N GLY A 34 11.41 42.72 -55.30
CA GLY A 34 10.42 42.22 -54.36
C GLY A 34 9.80 40.93 -54.87
N GLN A 35 10.31 39.80 -54.37
CA GLN A 35 9.68 38.47 -54.27
C GLN A 35 10.75 37.50 -53.68
N VAL A 36 10.46 36.55 -52.78
CA VAL A 36 9.21 36.23 -52.04
C VAL A 36 9.48 35.95 -50.55
N PRO A 37 8.67 36.50 -49.61
CA PRO A 37 8.50 35.90 -48.29
C PRO A 37 7.77 34.55 -48.40
N GLY A 38 8.49 33.44 -48.28
CA GLY A 38 7.91 32.11 -48.44
C GLY A 38 6.82 31.79 -47.40
N THR A 39 6.01 30.78 -47.71
CA THR A 39 4.95 30.29 -46.81
C THR A 39 5.53 29.26 -45.85
N LEU A 40 5.37 29.52 -44.56
CA LEU A 40 5.57 28.55 -43.50
C LEU A 40 4.29 27.76 -43.23
N THR A 41 4.45 26.45 -43.09
CA THR A 41 3.37 25.52 -42.81
C THR A 41 3.77 24.52 -41.74
N PHE A 42 2.86 24.25 -40.81
CA PHE A 42 2.94 23.06 -39.97
C PHE A 42 2.49 21.83 -40.76
N GLN A 43 3.23 20.72 -40.67
CA GLN A 43 2.85 19.45 -41.25
C GLN A 43 3.16 18.30 -40.28
N SER A 44 2.13 17.54 -39.86
CA SER A 44 2.33 16.32 -39.08
C SER A 44 3.14 15.30 -39.88
N ALA A 45 4.08 14.65 -39.21
CA ALA A 45 4.96 13.63 -39.75
C ALA A 45 4.80 12.31 -38.98
N PRO A 46 5.32 11.17 -39.49
CA PRO A 46 5.30 9.92 -38.74
C PRO A 46 5.97 10.06 -37.36
N VAL A 47 5.34 9.43 -36.38
CA VAL A 47 5.74 9.40 -34.97
C VAL A 47 7.17 8.86 -34.83
N HIS A 48 7.92 9.42 -33.89
CA HIS A 48 9.29 8.98 -33.62
C HIS A 48 9.29 7.55 -33.06
N PRO A 49 10.31 6.71 -33.32
CA PRO A 49 10.46 5.38 -32.71
C PRO A 49 10.53 5.29 -31.17
N PHE A 50 10.30 6.40 -30.45
CA PHE A 50 10.16 6.46 -29.00
C PHE A 50 8.77 6.98 -28.55
N GLY A 51 7.80 7.08 -29.47
CA GLY A 51 6.41 7.51 -29.24
C GLY A 51 6.13 9.01 -29.38
N TYR A 52 7.15 9.86 -29.54
CA TYR A 52 6.95 11.31 -29.69
C TYR A 52 6.24 11.67 -31.02
N SER A 53 5.11 12.37 -30.94
CA SER A 53 4.51 13.06 -32.08
C SER A 53 5.51 14.01 -32.72
N ARG A 54 5.40 14.21 -34.04
CA ARG A 54 6.32 15.03 -34.82
C ARG A 54 5.57 16.04 -35.69
N MET A 55 5.88 17.32 -35.51
CA MET A 55 5.35 18.44 -36.29
C MET A 55 6.48 19.12 -37.07
N ASP A 56 6.48 19.00 -38.39
CA ASP A 56 7.47 19.65 -39.26
C ASP A 56 7.11 21.11 -39.50
N VAL A 57 8.10 21.99 -39.32
CA VAL A 57 8.02 23.41 -39.68
C VAL A 57 8.65 23.57 -41.07
N ILE A 58 7.81 23.65 -42.09
CA ILE A 58 8.23 23.65 -43.50
C ILE A 58 8.13 25.05 -44.08
N TRP A 59 9.20 25.52 -44.72
CA TRP A 59 9.22 26.73 -45.52
C TRP A 59 9.16 26.39 -47.01
N SER A 60 8.26 27.04 -47.75
CA SER A 60 7.96 26.71 -49.14
C SER A 60 7.69 27.96 -49.97
N GLY A 61 7.95 27.88 -51.28
CA GLY A 61 7.71 29.01 -52.20
C GLY A 61 8.52 30.28 -51.89
N TYR A 62 9.57 30.18 -51.07
CA TYR A 62 10.53 31.26 -50.87
C TYR A 62 11.36 31.46 -52.13
N ASP A 63 11.74 32.70 -52.36
CA ASP A 63 12.71 33.12 -53.37
C ASP A 63 13.60 34.16 -52.68
N ILE A 64 14.86 33.78 -52.43
CA ILE A 64 15.84 34.63 -51.72
C ILE A 64 16.84 35.13 -52.77
N PRO A 65 16.96 36.46 -52.98
CA PRO A 65 17.97 37.00 -53.88
C PRO A 65 19.38 36.56 -53.48
N ASN A 66 20.13 36.02 -54.45
CA ASN A 66 21.57 35.81 -54.32
C ASN A 66 22.31 37.03 -54.89
N ASP A 67 22.14 38.17 -54.22
CA ASP A 67 22.67 39.48 -54.61
C ASP A 67 23.82 39.96 -53.70
N GLY A 68 24.16 39.17 -52.68
CA GLY A 68 25.22 39.45 -51.70
C GLY A 68 24.75 40.21 -50.46
N ASN A 69 23.43 40.36 -50.26
CA ASN A 69 22.86 41.00 -49.07
C ASN A 69 22.65 40.02 -47.92
N ASN A 70 22.87 40.49 -46.69
CA ASN A 70 22.70 39.68 -45.48
C ASN A 70 21.21 39.57 -45.11
N TYR A 71 20.57 38.49 -45.54
CA TYR A 71 19.21 38.14 -45.14
C TYR A 71 19.19 37.34 -43.84
N TYR A 72 18.31 37.70 -42.90
CA TYR A 72 18.10 36.97 -41.65
C TYR A 72 16.68 36.43 -41.59
N LEU A 73 16.50 35.15 -41.32
CA LEU A 73 15.21 34.53 -41.06
C LEU A 73 15.02 34.40 -39.55
N ARG A 74 13.86 34.82 -39.04
CA ARG A 74 13.39 34.42 -37.71
C ARG A 74 12.07 33.69 -37.81
N VAL A 75 11.98 32.52 -37.17
CA VAL A 75 10.76 31.71 -37.03
C VAL A 75 10.59 31.39 -35.56
N ASN A 76 9.51 31.88 -34.96
CA ASN A 76 9.12 31.56 -33.59
C ASN A 76 7.77 30.83 -33.62
N VAL A 77 7.73 29.68 -32.95
CA VAL A 77 6.56 28.82 -32.78
C VAL A 77 6.29 28.69 -31.30
N ASN A 78 5.11 29.11 -30.86
CA ASN A 78 4.55 28.85 -29.54
C ASN A 78 3.71 27.56 -29.58
N ILE A 79 3.69 26.82 -28.48
CA ILE A 79 3.03 25.53 -28.34
C ILE A 79 2.20 25.57 -27.05
N ASP A 80 0.90 25.39 -27.21
CA ASP A 80 -0.10 25.51 -26.14
C ASP A 80 -1.03 24.29 -26.14
N ASN A 81 -1.47 23.82 -24.97
CA ASN A 81 -2.56 22.84 -24.90
C ASN A 81 -3.91 23.54 -24.73
N LEU A 82 -4.89 23.13 -25.53
CA LEU A 82 -6.28 23.52 -25.33
C LEU A 82 -7.03 22.45 -24.52
N VAL A 83 -6.89 22.51 -23.19
CA VAL A 83 -7.84 21.85 -22.29
C VAL A 83 -9.22 22.50 -22.51
N THR A 84 -10.25 21.69 -22.81
CA THR A 84 -11.59 22.18 -23.15
C THR A 84 -12.35 22.70 -21.93
N GLY A 85 -11.90 23.82 -21.34
CA GLY A 85 -12.59 24.52 -20.26
C GLY A 85 -11.72 25.13 -19.16
N ASP A 86 -10.40 24.94 -19.16
CA ASP A 86 -9.51 25.49 -18.12
C ASP A 86 -8.89 26.84 -18.56
N PRO A 87 -9.04 27.93 -17.78
CA PRO A 87 -8.39 29.21 -18.07
C PRO A 87 -6.89 29.27 -17.71
N ASN A 88 -6.36 28.33 -16.92
CA ASN A 88 -4.93 28.21 -16.59
C ASN A 88 -4.56 26.72 -16.46
N PRO A 89 -4.51 25.96 -17.58
CA PRO A 89 -4.07 24.58 -17.50
C PRO A 89 -2.65 24.55 -16.92
N PRO A 90 -2.30 23.57 -16.06
CA PRO A 90 -0.91 23.28 -15.82
C PRO A 90 -0.26 22.93 -17.17
N ASP A 91 1.07 22.99 -17.22
CA ASP A 91 1.81 22.38 -18.32
C ASP A 91 1.30 20.93 -18.43
N LEU A 92 0.73 20.58 -19.58
CA LEU A 92 0.13 19.27 -19.90
C LEU A 92 0.63 18.79 -21.26
N TRP A 93 1.77 19.31 -21.66
CA TRP A 93 2.49 19.00 -22.87
C TRP A 93 3.96 19.32 -22.62
N CYS A 94 4.82 18.78 -23.45
CA CYS A 94 6.25 19.02 -23.37
C CYS A 94 6.87 18.79 -24.75
N VAL A 95 8.01 19.45 -24.99
CA VAL A 95 8.83 19.28 -26.18
C VAL A 95 10.07 18.50 -25.79
N GLU A 96 10.38 17.43 -26.52
CA GLU A 96 11.66 16.76 -26.38
C GLU A 96 12.72 17.65 -27.07
N GLN A 97 13.56 18.28 -26.24
CA GLN A 97 14.48 19.32 -26.69
C GLN A 97 15.64 18.74 -27.50
N GLY A 98 16.14 17.55 -27.16
CA GLY A 98 17.27 16.91 -27.86
C GLY A 98 16.95 16.52 -29.30
N PHE A 99 15.82 15.85 -29.53
CA PHE A 99 15.31 15.48 -30.86
C PHE A 99 14.90 16.72 -31.65
N THR A 100 14.26 17.71 -31.00
CA THR A 100 13.89 18.96 -31.68
C THR A 100 15.14 19.73 -32.11
N ILE A 101 16.13 19.97 -31.25
CA ILE A 101 17.41 20.60 -31.59
C ILE A 101 18.13 19.81 -32.69
N GLY A 102 18.20 18.48 -32.56
CA GLY A 102 18.85 17.58 -33.53
C GLY A 102 18.17 17.51 -34.90
N SER A 103 16.94 18.02 -35.04
CA SER A 103 16.20 18.06 -36.31
C SER A 103 16.47 19.28 -37.18
N LEU A 104 17.19 20.29 -36.64
CA LEU A 104 17.49 21.52 -37.35
C LEU A 104 18.17 21.20 -38.70
N HIS A 105 17.66 21.81 -39.77
CA HIS A 105 18.13 21.53 -41.12
C HIS A 105 19.65 21.74 -41.22
N PRO A 106 20.43 20.82 -41.84
CA PRO A 106 21.90 20.88 -41.81
C PRO A 106 22.51 22.20 -42.33
N ALA A 107 21.87 22.84 -43.30
CA ALA A 107 22.27 24.17 -43.82
C ALA A 107 22.13 25.32 -42.79
N LEU A 108 21.43 25.11 -41.68
CA LEU A 108 21.18 26.06 -40.59
C LEU A 108 21.94 25.70 -39.31
N SER A 109 22.88 24.74 -39.37
CA SER A 109 23.56 24.19 -38.19
C SER A 109 24.53 25.15 -37.47
N GLY A 110 24.80 26.34 -38.03
CA GLY A 110 25.56 27.41 -37.38
C GLY A 110 24.71 28.46 -36.66
N GLU A 111 23.38 28.31 -36.69
CA GLU A 111 22.43 29.36 -36.33
C GLU A 111 21.93 29.28 -34.88
N THR A 112 21.26 30.35 -34.42
CA THR A 112 20.68 30.36 -33.06
C THR A 112 19.34 29.64 -33.07
N PHE A 113 19.30 28.43 -32.52
CA PHE A 113 18.07 27.67 -32.34
C PHE A 113 17.83 27.38 -30.85
N ILE A 114 16.79 27.99 -30.30
CA ILE A 114 16.41 27.87 -28.89
C ILE A 114 15.12 27.06 -28.82
N VAL A 115 15.15 25.93 -28.13
CA VAL A 115 13.98 25.09 -27.88
C VAL A 115 13.64 25.15 -26.40
N THR A 116 12.35 25.22 -26.11
CA THR A 116 11.77 25.23 -24.76
C THR A 116 10.57 24.28 -24.74
N ASN A 117 10.02 24.00 -23.55
CA ASN A 117 8.81 23.17 -23.43
C ASN A 117 7.57 23.81 -24.09
N TYR A 118 7.60 25.13 -24.35
CA TYR A 118 6.48 25.91 -24.88
C TYR A 118 6.67 26.32 -26.34
N GLY A 119 7.74 25.91 -27.01
CA GLY A 119 8.04 26.44 -28.33
C GLY A 119 9.49 26.38 -28.76
N ALA A 120 9.71 26.84 -29.99
CA ALA A 120 11.01 26.89 -30.63
C ALA A 120 11.21 28.23 -31.36
N ASP A 121 12.36 28.87 -31.14
CA ASP A 121 12.80 30.10 -31.82
C ASP A 121 14.07 29.81 -32.62
N LEU A 122 13.93 29.85 -33.94
CA LEU A 122 15.03 29.79 -34.90
C LEU A 122 15.33 31.21 -35.39
N THR A 123 16.55 31.66 -35.16
CA THR A 123 17.12 32.85 -35.80
C THR A 123 18.33 32.44 -36.64
N ALA A 124 18.16 32.48 -37.96
CA ALA A 124 19.17 32.18 -38.96
C ALA A 124 19.68 33.45 -39.68
N SER A 125 20.98 33.51 -39.92
CA SER A 125 21.70 34.61 -40.53
C SER A 125 22.21 34.25 -41.93
N ASP A 126 22.43 35.28 -42.76
CA ASP A 126 22.92 35.18 -44.15
C ASP A 126 22.27 34.05 -44.99
N ILE A 127 20.94 33.93 -44.92
CA ILE A 127 20.20 32.82 -45.56
C ILE A 127 20.30 32.84 -47.11
N GLY A 128 20.71 33.97 -47.70
CA GLY A 128 21.00 34.10 -49.13
C GLY A 128 22.26 33.36 -49.56
N ALA A 129 23.29 33.28 -48.70
CA ALA A 129 24.53 32.57 -48.98
C ALA A 129 24.38 31.03 -48.91
N LEU A 130 23.31 30.52 -48.31
CA LEU A 130 23.10 29.09 -48.05
C LEU A 130 22.79 28.23 -49.28
N ASN A 131 22.71 28.82 -50.49
CA ASN A 131 22.38 28.13 -51.75
C ASN A 131 21.12 27.24 -51.65
N LEU A 132 20.13 27.67 -50.87
CA LEU A 132 18.82 27.00 -50.76
C LEU A 132 18.17 26.98 -52.14
N ASN A 133 17.45 25.90 -52.47
CA ASN A 133 16.79 25.78 -53.77
C ASN A 133 15.45 26.53 -53.73
N PRO A 134 15.35 27.75 -54.31
CA PRO A 134 14.09 28.48 -54.30
C PRO A 134 13.02 27.62 -54.99
N LEU A 135 11.78 27.70 -54.51
CA LEU A 135 10.64 26.86 -54.92
C LEU A 135 10.61 25.40 -54.41
N SER A 136 11.64 24.87 -53.73
CA SER A 136 11.55 23.54 -53.07
C SER A 136 11.17 23.65 -51.59
N PRO A 137 10.13 22.96 -51.10
CA PRO A 137 9.81 22.90 -49.68
C PRO A 137 10.99 22.37 -48.86
N MET A 138 11.30 23.06 -47.77
CA MET A 138 12.41 22.78 -46.86
C MET A 138 11.86 22.70 -45.44
N THR A 139 11.97 21.54 -44.79
CA THR A 139 11.77 21.44 -43.34
C THR A 139 12.90 22.20 -42.67
N LEU A 140 12.58 23.28 -41.95
CA LEU A 140 13.55 24.08 -41.18
C LEU A 140 14.00 23.32 -39.94
N PHE A 141 13.03 22.73 -39.24
CA PHE A 141 13.19 21.84 -38.09
C PHE A 141 11.88 21.06 -37.87
N SER A 142 11.92 20.07 -36.99
CA SER A 142 10.79 19.23 -36.57
C SER A 142 10.66 19.31 -35.06
N ILE A 143 9.46 19.62 -34.58
CA ILE A 143 9.17 19.64 -33.14
C ILE A 143 8.72 18.23 -32.74
N TYR A 144 9.39 17.66 -31.73
CA TYR A 144 9.02 16.39 -31.11
C TYR A 144 8.38 16.65 -29.76
N PHE A 145 7.19 16.10 -29.53
CA PHE A 145 6.37 16.51 -28.39
C PHE A 145 5.40 15.42 -27.93
N VAL A 146 4.89 15.59 -26.71
CA VAL A 146 3.85 14.74 -26.10
C VAL A 146 2.83 15.65 -25.42
N GLY A 147 1.54 15.34 -25.55
CA GLY A 147 0.46 15.94 -24.76
C GLY A 147 -0.13 14.95 -23.77
N ALA A 148 -0.77 15.44 -22.72
CA ALA A 148 -1.49 14.61 -21.75
C ALA A 148 -2.81 14.08 -22.35
N PRO A 149 -3.22 12.84 -22.07
CA PRO A 149 -4.47 12.28 -22.57
C PRO A 149 -5.68 12.66 -21.71
N PRO A 150 -6.88 12.89 -22.29
CA PRO A 150 -7.11 13.24 -23.69
C PRO A 150 -6.92 14.76 -23.90
N SER A 151 -6.09 15.19 -24.85
CA SER A 151 -5.95 16.63 -25.14
C SER A 151 -5.51 16.94 -26.57
N TYR A 152 -5.56 18.24 -26.92
CA TYR A 152 -5.02 18.78 -28.16
C TYR A 152 -3.80 19.64 -27.87
N VAL A 153 -2.66 19.30 -28.46
CA VAL A 153 -1.50 20.20 -28.51
C VAL A 153 -1.63 21.06 -29.76
N THR A 154 -1.50 22.37 -29.60
CA THR A 154 -1.65 23.36 -30.68
C THR A 154 -0.35 24.08 -30.95
N PHE A 155 -0.12 24.40 -32.22
CA PHE A 155 1.08 25.06 -32.72
C PHE A 155 0.70 26.41 -33.31
N ASN A 156 1.21 27.46 -32.69
CA ASN A 156 0.89 28.85 -32.94
C ASN A 156 2.12 29.56 -33.48
N TRP A 157 1.99 30.30 -34.57
CA TRP A 157 3.03 31.24 -34.98
C TRP A 157 3.04 32.44 -34.05
N ASP A 158 4.21 32.87 -33.57
CA ASP A 158 4.28 34.20 -32.97
C ASP A 158 4.11 35.27 -34.05
N THR A 159 3.24 36.24 -33.76
CA THR A 159 2.81 37.33 -34.64
C THR A 159 3.06 38.70 -34.03
N ASP A 160 3.77 38.77 -32.89
CA ASP A 160 4.19 40.02 -32.28
C ASP A 160 5.29 40.74 -33.12
N ALA A 161 5.82 41.85 -32.60
CA ALA A 161 6.91 42.58 -33.24
C ALA A 161 8.26 41.83 -33.30
N ASN A 162 8.33 40.60 -32.78
CA ASN A 162 9.49 39.71 -32.70
C ASN A 162 9.30 38.36 -33.41
N GLY A 163 8.07 37.97 -33.72
CA GLY A 163 7.69 36.76 -34.45
C GLY A 163 8.18 36.69 -35.91
N CYS A 164 7.49 35.88 -36.73
CA CYS A 164 8.08 35.43 -38.00
C CYS A 164 8.36 36.54 -39.02
N ARG A 165 9.61 36.64 -39.46
CA ARG A 165 10.04 37.58 -40.50
C ARG A 165 11.32 37.15 -41.22
N VAL A 166 11.49 37.65 -42.44
CA VAL A 166 12.81 37.83 -43.07
C VAL A 166 13.21 39.30 -42.92
N MET A 167 14.44 39.56 -42.47
CA MET A 167 15.03 40.90 -42.35
C MET A 167 16.16 41.05 -43.35
N ASP A 168 16.14 42.16 -44.08
CA ASP A 168 17.20 42.54 -45.02
C ASP A 168 18.03 43.67 -44.39
N PHE A 169 19.33 43.41 -44.23
CA PHE A 169 20.31 44.30 -43.62
C PHE A 169 21.20 45.05 -44.65
N THR A 170 20.76 45.15 -45.91
CA THR A 170 21.45 45.93 -46.96
C THR A 170 21.77 47.37 -46.52
N ASP A 171 20.88 48.00 -45.74
CA ASP A 171 21.16 49.26 -45.03
C ASP A 171 20.94 49.08 -43.52
N ILE A 172 22.03 49.11 -42.76
CA ILE A 172 22.03 49.01 -41.28
C ILE A 172 21.28 50.16 -40.59
N ASN A 173 20.98 51.26 -41.29
CA ASN A 173 20.20 52.39 -40.78
C ASN A 173 18.70 52.28 -41.12
N ASN A 174 18.32 51.35 -42.01
CA ASN A 174 16.97 51.19 -42.53
C ASN A 174 16.68 49.73 -42.91
N ILE A 175 16.69 48.86 -41.89
CA ILE A 175 16.41 47.41 -42.02
C ILE A 175 15.01 47.21 -42.62
N ILE A 176 14.92 46.42 -43.70
CA ILE A 176 13.63 46.10 -44.32
C ILE A 176 13.10 44.80 -43.72
N HIS A 177 11.85 44.83 -43.27
CA HIS A 177 11.17 43.68 -42.66
C HIS A 177 10.12 43.11 -43.62
N TYR A 178 10.32 41.88 -44.06
CA TYR A 178 9.36 41.10 -44.84
C TYR A 178 8.65 40.11 -43.92
N PRO A 179 7.33 40.23 -43.68
CA PRO A 179 6.60 39.26 -42.86
C PRO A 179 6.51 37.92 -43.60
N CYS A 180 6.61 36.82 -42.86
CA CYS A 180 6.38 35.48 -43.41
C CYS A 180 4.92 35.32 -43.86
N ASN A 181 4.68 34.55 -44.91
CA ASN A 181 3.34 33.99 -45.13
C ASN A 181 3.15 32.80 -44.16
N LEU A 182 2.03 32.75 -43.44
CA LEU A 182 1.81 31.77 -42.36
C LEU A 182 0.59 30.90 -42.66
N SER A 183 0.69 29.60 -42.37
CA SER A 183 -0.47 28.71 -42.35
C SER A 183 -1.43 29.02 -41.20
N SER A 184 -2.58 28.35 -41.19
CA SER A 184 -3.34 28.17 -39.96
C SER A 184 -2.50 27.50 -38.86
N GLN A 185 -2.99 27.58 -37.62
CA GLN A 185 -2.47 26.84 -36.48
C GLN A 185 -2.34 25.34 -36.82
N GLY A 186 -1.25 24.72 -36.35
CA GLY A 186 -1.13 23.27 -36.32
C GLY A 186 -1.84 22.71 -35.10
N PHE A 187 -2.28 21.46 -35.16
CA PHE A 187 -2.79 20.75 -33.99
C PHE A 187 -2.48 19.26 -34.11
N ASP A 188 -2.36 18.61 -32.97
CA ASP A 188 -2.31 17.16 -32.85
C ASP A 188 -3.15 16.71 -31.65
N PHE A 189 -3.69 15.48 -31.70
CA PHE A 189 -4.62 14.97 -30.70
C PHE A 189 -4.05 13.72 -30.03
N PHE A 190 -3.94 13.76 -28.70
CA PHE A 190 -3.51 12.64 -27.88
C PHE A 190 -4.74 11.92 -27.34
N PRO A 191 -5.12 10.75 -27.88
CA PRO A 191 -6.26 9.99 -27.37
C PRO A 191 -5.92 9.35 -26.03
N ALA A 192 -6.93 9.24 -25.16
CA ALA A 192 -6.82 8.49 -23.92
C ALA A 192 -6.92 6.99 -24.17
N ARG A 193 -5.93 6.25 -23.65
CA ARG A 193 -5.95 4.80 -23.46
C ARG A 193 -6.02 4.47 -21.98
N THR A 194 -6.73 3.40 -21.65
CA THR A 194 -6.85 2.88 -20.28
C THR A 194 -5.92 1.70 -20.10
N VAL A 195 -5.07 1.75 -19.07
CA VAL A 195 -4.30 0.60 -18.58
C VAL A 195 -4.84 0.23 -17.20
N SER A 196 -5.44 -0.94 -17.03
CA SER A 196 -6.13 -1.31 -15.79
C SER A 196 -6.06 -2.80 -15.45
N GLY A 197 -6.18 -3.08 -14.16
CA GLY A 197 -6.16 -4.44 -13.62
C GLY A 197 -6.71 -4.47 -12.18
N SER A 198 -6.64 -5.65 -11.58
CA SER A 198 -7.03 -5.91 -10.20
C SER A 198 -5.92 -6.66 -9.47
N ILE A 199 -5.86 -6.50 -8.14
CA ILE A 199 -4.88 -7.18 -7.28
C ILE A 199 -5.62 -8.10 -6.31
N TYR A 200 -5.40 -9.41 -6.46
CA TYR A 200 -6.12 -10.46 -5.72
C TYR A 200 -5.24 -11.08 -4.62
N LYS A 201 -5.76 -11.24 -3.41
CA LYS A 201 -5.10 -11.96 -2.31
C LYS A 201 -5.13 -13.47 -2.57
N ALA A 202 -4.00 -14.15 -2.43
CA ALA A 202 -3.99 -15.59 -2.22
C ALA A 202 -4.12 -15.92 -0.72
N PRO A 203 -4.92 -16.95 -0.31
CA PRO A 203 -5.79 -17.78 -1.13
C PRO A 203 -7.05 -17.04 -1.62
N ILE A 204 -7.39 -17.21 -2.90
CA ILE A 204 -8.47 -16.51 -3.63
C ILE A 204 -9.89 -16.88 -3.09
N THR A 205 -9.98 -17.77 -2.10
CA THR A 205 -11.23 -18.29 -1.54
C THR A 205 -11.65 -17.66 -0.21
N GLN A 206 -10.86 -16.74 0.36
CA GLN A 206 -11.18 -16.07 1.62
C GLN A 206 -11.71 -14.63 1.39
N SER A 207 -12.42 -14.07 2.38
CA SER A 207 -12.85 -12.67 2.33
C SER A 207 -11.64 -11.73 2.38
N ASN A 208 -11.80 -10.53 1.82
CA ASN A 208 -10.68 -9.63 1.62
C ASN A 208 -10.27 -8.85 2.89
N CYS A 209 -9.14 -8.14 2.78
CA CYS A 209 -8.54 -7.23 3.76
C CYS A 209 -9.47 -6.19 4.44
N ASN A 210 -10.71 -6.06 3.98
CA ASN A 210 -11.70 -5.06 4.39
C ASN A 210 -13.15 -5.61 4.40
N GLY A 211 -13.34 -6.94 4.41
CA GLY A 211 -14.65 -7.59 4.52
C GLY A 211 -15.56 -7.54 3.27
N VAL A 212 -14.99 -7.36 2.07
CA VAL A 212 -15.70 -7.37 0.78
C VAL A 212 -15.45 -8.68 0.02
N ASP A 213 -16.51 -9.19 -0.63
CA ASP A 213 -16.48 -10.40 -1.47
C ASP A 213 -15.74 -10.16 -2.80
N ASN A 214 -14.40 -10.31 -2.84
CA ASN A 214 -13.67 -10.63 -4.08
C ASN A 214 -12.21 -11.12 -3.91
N ALA A 215 -11.78 -11.45 -2.68
CA ALA A 215 -10.37 -11.73 -2.35
C ALA A 215 -9.39 -10.68 -2.92
N ALA A 216 -9.61 -9.39 -2.67
CA ALA A 216 -8.73 -8.30 -3.12
C ALA A 216 -7.65 -7.91 -2.08
N VAL A 217 -6.52 -7.36 -2.52
CA VAL A 217 -5.59 -6.63 -1.64
C VAL A 217 -5.83 -5.13 -1.80
N SER A 218 -6.19 -4.44 -0.71
CA SER A 218 -6.35 -2.98 -0.66
C SER A 218 -5.04 -2.27 -0.29
N GLY A 219 -4.99 -0.96 -0.50
CA GLY A 219 -3.87 -0.13 -0.05
C GLY A 219 -2.53 -0.50 -0.71
N VAL A 220 -2.56 -0.96 -1.96
CA VAL A 220 -1.37 -1.28 -2.75
C VAL A 220 -0.99 -0.05 -3.57
N ASP A 221 0.27 0.35 -3.47
CA ASP A 221 0.85 1.43 -4.26
C ASP A 221 1.18 0.89 -5.65
N VAL A 222 0.42 1.33 -6.67
CA VAL A 222 0.63 0.92 -8.07
C VAL A 222 1.36 2.03 -8.80
N ASN A 223 2.55 1.70 -9.31
CA ASN A 223 3.39 2.60 -10.10
C ASN A 223 3.26 2.26 -11.58
N LEU A 224 3.21 3.27 -12.44
CA LEU A 224 3.26 3.14 -13.90
C LEU A 224 4.40 4.00 -14.45
N PHE A 225 5.46 3.33 -14.86
CA PHE A 225 6.63 3.91 -15.52
C PHE A 225 6.44 3.95 -17.03
N THR A 226 7.10 4.89 -17.71
CA THR A 226 7.16 4.97 -19.17
C THR A 226 8.53 5.46 -19.63
N ASN A 227 8.88 5.24 -20.90
CA ASN A 227 10.14 5.68 -21.50
C ASN A 227 10.16 7.18 -21.91
N VAL A 228 9.23 7.97 -21.37
CA VAL A 228 9.05 9.40 -21.66
C VAL A 228 9.71 10.23 -20.55
N ASP A 229 10.84 10.85 -20.86
CA ASP A 229 11.57 11.77 -19.96
C ASP A 229 10.94 13.17 -19.86
N CYS A 230 9.75 13.32 -20.46
CA CYS A 230 9.14 14.59 -20.84
C CYS A 230 8.09 15.02 -19.80
N SER A 231 8.55 15.38 -18.61
CA SER A 231 7.69 15.94 -17.56
C SER A 231 7.06 17.27 -18.02
N PRO A 232 5.76 17.52 -17.77
CA PRO A 232 4.82 16.75 -16.92
C PRO A 232 3.92 15.76 -17.68
N ALA A 233 4.14 15.53 -18.97
CA ALA A 233 3.35 14.55 -19.72
C ALA A 233 3.80 13.12 -19.37
N GLN A 234 3.04 12.48 -18.46
CA GLN A 234 3.00 11.03 -18.21
C GLN A 234 4.21 10.36 -17.55
N GLN A 235 5.30 11.08 -17.28
CA GLN A 235 6.42 10.51 -16.53
C GLN A 235 5.96 10.05 -15.14
N ASN A 236 6.11 8.74 -14.86
CA ASN A 236 5.88 8.08 -13.56
C ASN A 236 4.52 8.41 -12.91
N GLN A 237 3.45 7.79 -13.42
CA GLN A 237 2.15 7.87 -12.74
C GLN A 237 2.12 6.95 -11.51
N PHE A 238 1.36 7.34 -10.49
CA PHE A 238 1.22 6.62 -9.22
C PHE A 238 -0.23 6.69 -8.75
N MET A 239 -0.75 5.59 -8.21
CA MET A 239 -2.01 5.58 -7.46
C MET A 239 -2.01 4.48 -6.39
N VAL A 240 -2.78 4.71 -5.32
CA VAL A 240 -3.22 3.61 -4.44
C VAL A 240 -4.40 2.91 -5.11
N ASN A 241 -4.44 1.58 -5.09
CA ASN A 241 -5.57 0.82 -5.63
C ASN A 241 -6.85 0.97 -4.76
N GLN A 242 -7.99 0.63 -5.34
CA GLN A 242 -9.29 0.69 -4.66
C GLN A 242 -9.49 -0.51 -3.72
N ASN A 243 -10.46 -0.41 -2.80
CA ASN A 243 -10.76 -1.46 -1.81
C ASN A 243 -11.25 -2.79 -2.43
N ASP A 244 -11.69 -2.77 -3.69
CA ASP A 244 -12.03 -3.96 -4.49
C ASP A 244 -10.83 -4.55 -5.26
N GLY A 245 -9.63 -4.00 -5.03
CA GLY A 245 -8.38 -4.39 -5.66
C GLY A 245 -8.07 -3.68 -6.96
N THR A 246 -9.03 -2.93 -7.53
CA THR A 246 -8.92 -2.37 -8.88
C THR A 246 -8.01 -1.13 -8.96
N TYR A 247 -7.32 -0.98 -10.09
CA TYR A 247 -6.55 0.21 -10.42
C TYR A 247 -6.67 0.53 -11.92
N ALA A 248 -6.51 1.80 -12.29
CA ALA A 248 -6.59 2.24 -13.68
C ALA A 248 -5.80 3.53 -13.93
N PHE A 249 -4.97 3.53 -14.97
CA PHE A 249 -4.23 4.68 -15.46
C PHE A 249 -4.78 5.16 -16.80
N THR A 250 -4.73 6.48 -17.02
CA THR A 250 -5.03 7.10 -18.32
C THR A 250 -3.72 7.50 -18.98
N VAL A 251 -3.43 6.89 -20.12
CA VAL A 251 -2.12 6.92 -20.78
C VAL A 251 -2.26 7.20 -22.28
N ASN A 252 -1.13 7.45 -22.96
CA ASN A 252 -1.11 7.71 -24.40
C ASN A 252 -0.85 6.39 -25.12
N GLU A 253 -1.26 6.31 -26.38
CA GLU A 253 -0.78 5.27 -27.28
C GLU A 253 0.68 5.52 -27.72
N GLU A 254 1.28 4.52 -28.39
CA GLU A 254 2.61 4.54 -29.02
C GLU A 254 3.81 4.59 -28.06
N PHE A 255 3.58 4.52 -26.75
CA PHE A 255 4.63 4.39 -25.73
C PHE A 255 4.69 2.99 -25.11
N ASN A 256 5.84 2.72 -24.48
CA ASN A 256 6.03 1.58 -23.62
C ASN A 256 5.68 1.97 -22.18
N TYR A 257 5.04 1.04 -21.46
CA TYR A 257 4.69 1.21 -20.06
C TYR A 257 5.17 0.03 -19.23
N THR A 258 5.45 0.25 -17.95
CA THR A 258 5.68 -0.83 -16.99
C THR A 258 4.90 -0.54 -15.71
N ILE A 259 4.01 -1.45 -15.35
CA ILE A 259 3.18 -1.37 -14.15
C ILE A 259 3.85 -2.20 -13.06
N ALA A 260 4.08 -1.64 -11.87
CA ALA A 260 4.62 -2.37 -10.72
C ALA A 260 3.84 -2.02 -9.43
N PRO A 261 3.08 -2.96 -8.85
CA PRO A 261 2.52 -2.83 -7.51
C PRO A 261 3.59 -3.00 -6.43
N THR A 262 3.43 -2.28 -5.32
CA THR A 262 4.31 -2.35 -4.14
C THR A 262 3.48 -2.21 -2.87
N LYS A 263 3.80 -2.96 -1.81
CA LYS A 263 3.20 -2.85 -0.49
C LYS A 263 4.14 -3.49 0.53
N ASP A 264 4.54 -2.74 1.54
CA ASP A 264 5.46 -3.22 2.58
C ASP A 264 5.05 -2.69 3.96
N ASN A 265 3.98 -3.26 4.49
CA ASN A 265 3.41 -2.92 5.79
C ASN A 265 2.96 -4.20 6.52
N ASN A 266 2.80 -4.08 7.84
CA ASN A 266 2.23 -5.08 8.74
C ASN A 266 2.81 -6.50 8.48
N PRO A 267 4.15 -6.67 8.58
CA PRO A 267 4.83 -7.90 8.20
C PRO A 267 4.32 -9.11 8.99
N ASP A 268 3.82 -8.90 10.21
CA ASP A 268 3.25 -9.88 11.14
C ASP A 268 1.75 -10.15 10.96
N CYS A 269 1.05 -9.48 10.04
CA CYS A 269 -0.37 -9.77 9.79
C CYS A 269 -0.58 -11.22 9.34
N GLY A 270 -1.48 -11.94 10.03
CA GLY A 270 -1.76 -13.37 9.82
C GLY A 270 -0.74 -14.32 10.45
N VAL A 271 0.51 -13.87 10.65
CA VAL A 271 1.64 -14.75 10.97
C VAL A 271 1.53 -15.32 12.39
N ASN A 272 1.28 -16.63 12.50
CA ASN A 272 0.88 -17.32 13.71
C ASN A 272 1.52 -18.72 13.87
N THR A 273 1.20 -19.44 14.96
CA THR A 273 1.74 -20.78 15.24
C THR A 273 1.50 -21.83 14.16
N THR A 274 0.45 -21.68 13.36
CA THR A 274 0.09 -22.58 12.28
C THR A 274 1.07 -22.46 11.11
N ASP A 275 1.52 -21.25 10.76
CA ASP A 275 2.33 -20.99 9.57
C ASP A 275 3.68 -21.69 9.60
N TYR A 276 4.44 -21.50 10.69
CA TYR A 276 5.75 -22.14 10.82
C TYR A 276 5.64 -23.65 11.08
N LEU A 277 4.50 -24.12 11.60
CA LEU A 277 4.22 -25.55 11.70
C LEU A 277 3.93 -26.15 10.32
N MET A 278 3.12 -25.50 9.50
CA MET A 278 2.87 -25.90 8.10
C MET A 278 4.15 -25.88 7.27
N ALA A 279 4.95 -24.81 7.37
CA ALA A 279 6.25 -24.71 6.70
C ALA A 279 7.22 -25.82 7.15
N TRP A 280 7.22 -26.18 8.45
CA TRP A 280 8.00 -27.31 8.96
C TRP A 280 7.53 -28.66 8.41
N GLN A 281 6.21 -28.91 8.40
CA GLN A 281 5.63 -30.14 7.85
C GLN A 281 5.89 -30.28 6.34
N HIS A 282 5.97 -29.17 5.60
CA HIS A 282 6.39 -29.18 4.21
C HIS A 282 7.89 -29.44 4.06
N ALA A 283 8.74 -28.68 4.77
CA ALA A 283 10.20 -28.79 4.68
C ALA A 283 10.75 -30.15 5.15
N ASN A 284 10.08 -30.81 6.10
CA ASN A 284 10.43 -32.16 6.56
C ASN A 284 9.75 -33.29 5.74
N GLY A 285 8.77 -32.95 4.90
CA GLY A 285 8.04 -33.89 4.03
C GLY A 285 6.93 -34.70 4.70
N SER A 286 6.47 -34.35 5.91
CA SER A 286 5.37 -35.03 6.60
C SER A 286 3.99 -34.63 6.06
N ALA A 287 3.80 -33.36 5.71
CA ALA A 287 2.60 -32.87 5.04
C ALA A 287 2.99 -31.73 4.08
N PRO A 288 3.03 -31.96 2.76
CA PRO A 288 3.39 -30.92 1.81
C PRO A 288 2.26 -29.90 1.64
N PHE A 289 2.65 -28.66 1.32
CA PHE A 289 1.70 -27.63 0.88
C PHE A 289 0.85 -28.09 -0.30
N GLN A 290 -0.36 -27.53 -0.38
CA GLN A 290 -1.36 -27.86 -1.40
C GLN A 290 -1.36 -26.84 -2.55
N TYR A 291 -0.90 -25.62 -2.31
CA TYR A 291 -1.01 -24.50 -3.25
C TYR A 291 0.31 -23.72 -3.41
N PRO A 292 0.64 -23.21 -4.62
CA PRO A 292 1.91 -22.52 -4.86
C PRO A 292 2.12 -21.27 -4.00
N TRP A 293 1.06 -20.52 -3.67
CA TRP A 293 1.18 -19.35 -2.80
C TRP A 293 1.74 -19.67 -1.42
N GLN A 294 1.49 -20.87 -0.89
CA GLN A 294 2.02 -21.30 0.42
C GLN A 294 3.55 -21.44 0.38
N VAL A 295 4.09 -21.86 -0.77
CA VAL A 295 5.54 -21.95 -1.00
C VAL A 295 6.13 -20.54 -1.05
N VAL A 296 5.52 -19.63 -1.81
CA VAL A 296 5.99 -18.24 -1.96
C VAL A 296 5.86 -17.45 -0.65
N ALA A 297 4.80 -17.69 0.13
CA ALA A 297 4.61 -17.09 1.44
C ALA A 297 5.61 -17.63 2.46
N ALA A 298 5.89 -18.93 2.42
CA ALA A 298 6.83 -19.57 3.34
C ALA A 298 8.30 -19.25 3.02
N ASP A 299 8.67 -18.99 1.76
CA ASP A 299 10.03 -18.58 1.38
C ASP A 299 10.36 -17.19 1.97
N MET A 300 11.19 -17.22 3.01
CA MET A 300 11.60 -16.04 3.78
C MET A 300 13.00 -15.56 3.40
N ASN A 301 13.81 -16.40 2.74
CA ASN A 301 15.19 -16.10 2.37
C ASN A 301 15.37 -15.68 0.89
N LEU A 302 14.31 -15.83 0.09
CA LEU A 302 14.20 -15.56 -1.35
C LEU A 302 15.05 -16.49 -2.24
N ASP A 303 15.21 -17.76 -1.85
CA ASP A 303 15.93 -18.78 -2.62
C ASP A 303 15.03 -19.67 -3.51
N ASN A 304 13.74 -19.35 -3.58
CA ASN A 304 12.67 -19.98 -4.37
C ASN A 304 12.30 -21.41 -3.93
N THR A 305 12.78 -21.88 -2.76
CA THR A 305 12.34 -23.13 -2.14
C THR A 305 11.94 -22.90 -0.68
N VAL A 306 11.58 -23.96 0.04
CA VAL A 306 11.16 -23.88 1.45
C VAL A 306 11.94 -24.90 2.26
N THR A 307 12.70 -24.40 3.22
CA THR A 307 13.66 -25.16 4.00
C THR A 307 13.49 -24.90 5.50
N LEU A 308 14.34 -25.52 6.32
CA LEU A 308 14.41 -25.20 7.74
C LEU A 308 14.88 -23.75 8.02
N ALA A 309 15.58 -23.09 7.09
CA ALA A 309 15.96 -21.69 7.24
C ALA A 309 14.72 -20.78 7.25
N ASP A 310 13.74 -21.12 6.42
CA ASP A 310 12.50 -20.37 6.22
C ASP A 310 11.54 -20.50 7.41
N VAL A 311 11.42 -21.73 7.94
CA VAL A 311 10.74 -22.01 9.22
C VAL A 311 11.33 -21.16 10.35
N ILE A 312 12.66 -21.03 10.40
CA ILE A 312 13.35 -20.16 11.37
C ILE A 312 13.09 -18.68 11.07
N GLY A 313 12.97 -18.28 9.80
CA GLY A 313 12.56 -16.95 9.38
C GLY A 313 11.19 -16.55 9.92
N ILE A 314 10.17 -17.41 9.75
CA ILE A 314 8.81 -17.18 10.27
C ILE A 314 8.82 -17.12 11.81
N ILE A 315 9.51 -18.04 12.48
CA ILE A 315 9.67 -18.03 13.95
C ILE A 315 10.33 -16.73 14.43
N ASN A 316 11.35 -16.24 13.73
CA ASN A 316 12.02 -14.99 14.05
C ASN A 316 11.12 -13.76 13.79
N LEU A 317 10.24 -13.82 12.78
CA LEU A 317 9.29 -12.74 12.51
C LEU A 317 8.28 -12.62 13.66
N ILE A 318 7.69 -13.74 14.08
CA ILE A 318 6.81 -13.82 15.26
C ILE A 318 7.55 -13.36 16.53
N ASN A 319 8.82 -13.73 16.72
CA ASN A 319 9.61 -13.26 17.86
C ASN A 319 10.07 -11.79 17.74
N GLY A 320 9.88 -11.11 16.61
CA GLY A 320 10.34 -9.73 16.39
C GLY A 320 11.86 -9.58 16.33
N ASN A 321 12.55 -10.59 15.80
CA ASN A 321 14.00 -10.61 15.56
C ASN A 321 14.36 -11.11 14.15
N PHE A 322 13.42 -11.07 13.21
CA PHE A 322 13.69 -11.30 11.79
C PHE A 322 14.57 -10.17 11.23
N GLU A 323 15.56 -10.55 10.42
CA GLU A 323 16.40 -9.62 9.66
C GLU A 323 16.10 -9.85 8.18
N GLU A 324 15.41 -8.88 7.57
CA GLU A 324 14.91 -8.96 6.20
C GLU A 324 16.07 -9.06 5.19
N PRO A 325 16.10 -10.07 4.31
CA PRO A 325 17.10 -10.16 3.26
C PRO A 325 16.86 -9.08 2.19
N HIS A 326 17.90 -8.74 1.43
CA HIS A 326 17.81 -7.72 0.39
C HIS A 326 16.76 -8.09 -0.68
N GLY A 327 15.76 -7.23 -0.85
CA GLY A 327 14.65 -7.44 -1.79
C GLY A 327 13.43 -8.14 -1.17
N TRP A 328 13.45 -8.42 0.15
CA TRP A 328 12.26 -8.85 0.87
C TRP A 328 11.32 -7.67 1.07
N ALA A 329 10.02 -7.96 1.01
CA ALA A 329 8.93 -7.07 1.37
C ALA A 329 7.79 -7.92 1.94
N SER A 330 6.96 -7.30 2.80
CA SER A 330 5.86 -7.94 3.51
C SER A 330 4.83 -8.60 2.58
N TRP A 331 4.73 -8.10 1.35
CA TRP A 331 3.93 -8.62 0.25
C TRP A 331 4.78 -8.81 -1.00
N THR A 332 4.42 -9.78 -1.83
CA THR A 332 4.96 -9.98 -3.19
C THR A 332 3.81 -10.12 -4.18
N PHE A 333 4.00 -9.62 -5.40
CA PHE A 333 2.97 -9.46 -6.42
C PHE A 333 3.36 -10.12 -7.75
N PRO A 334 3.45 -11.46 -7.85
CA PRO A 334 3.48 -12.12 -9.15
C PRO A 334 2.30 -11.70 -10.02
N THR A 335 2.54 -11.49 -11.32
CA THR A 335 1.44 -11.28 -12.29
C THR A 335 0.48 -12.48 -12.26
N ALA A 336 -0.83 -12.23 -12.35
CA ALA A 336 -1.85 -13.28 -12.30
C ALA A 336 -1.67 -14.31 -13.43
N LEU A 337 -1.16 -13.86 -14.59
CA LEU A 337 -0.79 -14.75 -15.69
C LEU A 337 0.38 -15.68 -15.33
N ALA A 338 1.47 -15.14 -14.76
CA ALA A 338 2.61 -15.96 -14.35
C ALA A 338 2.23 -16.95 -13.24
N TYR A 339 1.53 -16.46 -12.20
CA TYR A 339 1.04 -17.30 -11.10
C TYR A 339 0.11 -18.42 -11.59
N GLY A 340 -0.76 -18.14 -12.57
CA GLY A 340 -1.63 -19.12 -13.21
C GLY A 340 -0.89 -20.24 -13.96
N PHE A 341 0.40 -20.07 -14.27
CA PHE A 341 1.26 -21.10 -14.85
C PHE A 341 2.20 -21.78 -13.84
N PHE A 342 2.12 -21.45 -12.54
CA PHE A 342 2.94 -22.14 -11.55
C PHE A 342 2.56 -23.63 -11.50
N PRO A 343 3.57 -24.54 -11.49
CA PRO A 343 3.29 -25.97 -11.40
C PRO A 343 2.57 -26.28 -10.08
N PRO A 344 1.64 -27.25 -10.05
CA PRO A 344 1.06 -27.74 -8.80
C PRO A 344 2.16 -28.19 -7.82
N VAL A 345 1.97 -27.92 -6.52
CA VAL A 345 2.97 -28.27 -5.52
C VAL A 345 3.20 -29.78 -5.49
N THR A 346 4.46 -30.19 -5.57
CA THR A 346 4.86 -31.59 -5.48
C THR A 346 5.38 -31.90 -4.06
N PRO A 347 5.21 -33.13 -3.55
CA PRO A 347 5.48 -33.43 -2.13
C PRO A 347 6.91 -33.21 -1.61
N PHE A 348 7.91 -33.06 -2.48
CA PHE A 348 9.31 -32.91 -2.10
C PHE A 348 10.03 -31.96 -3.07
N GLY A 349 10.85 -31.06 -2.52
CA GLY A 349 11.79 -30.23 -3.29
C GLY A 349 11.14 -29.36 -4.36
N TYR A 350 9.93 -28.87 -4.10
CA TYR A 350 9.26 -27.95 -5.01
C TYR A 350 10.00 -26.61 -5.05
N TYR A 351 10.14 -26.07 -6.26
CA TYR A 351 10.75 -24.78 -6.54
C TYR A 351 9.72 -23.98 -7.35
N TYR A 352 9.35 -22.79 -6.89
CA TYR A 352 8.44 -21.94 -7.66
C TYR A 352 9.22 -21.18 -8.74
N PRO A 353 8.70 -21.05 -9.97
CA PRO A 353 9.39 -20.34 -11.04
C PRO A 353 9.71 -18.90 -10.66
N ASN A 354 10.85 -18.37 -11.12
CA ASN A 354 11.09 -16.93 -11.06
C ASN A 354 9.97 -16.19 -11.79
N PHE A 355 9.50 -15.10 -11.20
CA PHE A 355 8.44 -14.25 -11.73
C PHE A 355 8.85 -12.78 -11.64
N ASP A 356 8.29 -11.98 -12.53
CA ASP A 356 8.37 -10.53 -12.45
C ASP A 356 7.22 -10.00 -11.59
N GLU A 357 7.51 -9.03 -10.72
CA GLU A 357 6.51 -8.25 -9.97
C GLU A 357 6.07 -6.99 -10.74
N TYR A 358 6.12 -7.07 -12.07
CA TYR A 358 5.70 -6.00 -12.97
C TYR A 358 5.12 -6.55 -14.28
N ILE A 359 4.36 -5.71 -14.98
CA ILE A 359 3.85 -5.98 -16.32
C ILE A 359 4.40 -4.92 -17.26
N SER A 360 5.19 -5.33 -18.26
CA SER A 360 5.64 -4.45 -19.34
C SER A 360 4.69 -4.53 -20.54
N ILE A 361 4.20 -3.37 -20.98
CA ILE A 361 3.39 -3.19 -22.18
C ILE A 361 4.24 -2.48 -23.22
N ILE A 362 4.27 -3.02 -24.44
CA ILE A 362 5.07 -2.52 -25.56
C ILE A 362 4.15 -1.94 -26.63
N ASP A 363 4.49 -0.77 -27.16
CA ASP A 363 3.79 -0.06 -28.25
C ASP A 363 2.25 -0.03 -28.07
N LEU A 364 1.79 0.53 -26.95
CA LEU A 364 0.37 0.55 -26.56
C LEU A 364 -0.50 1.15 -27.68
N ASN A 365 -1.48 0.42 -28.19
CA ASN A 365 -2.33 0.85 -29.32
C ASN A 365 -3.85 0.66 -29.09
N SER A 366 -4.23 0.20 -27.90
CA SER A 366 -5.60 0.02 -27.44
C SER A 366 -5.67 0.21 -25.93
N ASP A 367 -6.86 0.14 -25.35
CA ASP A 367 -6.97 -0.10 -23.92
C ASP A 367 -6.40 -1.48 -23.58
N TRP A 368 -5.71 -1.59 -22.45
CA TRP A 368 -5.13 -2.82 -21.89
C TRP A 368 -5.71 -3.06 -20.51
N THR A 369 -6.77 -3.86 -20.45
CA THR A 369 -7.47 -4.24 -19.23
C THR A 369 -7.03 -5.63 -18.76
N ASN A 370 -7.39 -6.03 -17.53
CA ASN A 370 -7.01 -7.32 -16.91
C ASN A 370 -5.48 -7.49 -16.77
N GLN A 371 -4.79 -6.39 -16.47
CA GLN A 371 -3.36 -6.41 -16.12
C GLN A 371 -3.21 -6.86 -14.66
N ASP A 372 -3.65 -8.07 -14.35
CA ASP A 372 -3.94 -8.46 -12.98
C ASP A 372 -2.71 -9.00 -12.24
N PHE A 373 -2.68 -8.83 -10.92
CA PHE A 373 -1.65 -9.32 -10.01
C PHE A 373 -2.24 -10.19 -8.90
N VAL A 374 -1.43 -11.10 -8.37
CA VAL A 374 -1.77 -11.91 -7.19
C VAL A 374 -0.88 -11.46 -6.04
N GLY A 375 -1.45 -10.78 -5.04
CA GLY A 375 -0.77 -10.41 -3.81
C GLY A 375 -0.66 -11.62 -2.86
N ILE A 376 0.56 -11.95 -2.47
CA ILE A 376 0.87 -13.00 -1.52
C ILE A 376 1.55 -12.34 -0.31
N LYS A 377 0.96 -12.51 0.87
CA LYS A 377 1.53 -12.04 2.13
C LYS A 377 2.65 -12.99 2.53
N ARG A 378 3.89 -12.48 2.70
CA ARG A 378 4.99 -13.33 3.19
C ARG A 378 4.77 -13.69 4.66
N ALA A 379 5.21 -14.88 5.02
CA ALA A 379 5.00 -15.60 6.30
C ALA A 379 3.54 -16.00 6.65
N ASP A 380 2.53 -15.55 5.91
CA ASP A 380 1.11 -15.97 6.05
C ASP A 380 0.85 -17.17 5.13
N VAL A 381 1.04 -18.38 5.67
CA VAL A 381 1.04 -19.69 4.97
C VAL A 381 -0.29 -20.44 5.13
N ASP A 382 -1.06 -20.12 6.18
CA ASP A 382 -2.46 -20.50 6.35
C ASP A 382 -3.43 -19.50 5.68
N GLY A 383 -2.97 -18.28 5.40
CA GLY A 383 -3.69 -17.24 4.68
C GLY A 383 -4.57 -16.35 5.56
N SER A 384 -4.44 -16.43 6.88
CA SER A 384 -5.31 -15.78 7.88
C SER A 384 -5.19 -14.25 8.00
N CYS A 385 -4.25 -13.58 7.31
CA CYS A 385 -4.14 -12.11 7.34
C CYS A 385 -5.43 -11.45 6.77
N SER A 386 -6.28 -10.93 7.65
CA SER A 386 -7.61 -10.40 7.32
C SER A 386 -7.71 -8.87 7.35
N ASP A 387 -6.68 -8.18 7.82
CA ASP A 387 -6.53 -6.72 7.75
C ASP A 387 -5.16 -6.37 7.17
N CYS A 388 -5.14 -5.97 5.90
CA CYS A 388 -3.89 -5.71 5.16
C CYS A 388 -3.40 -4.26 5.30
N ASP A 389 -4.13 -3.42 6.04
CA ASP A 389 -3.87 -1.99 6.17
C ASP A 389 -3.66 -1.58 7.65
N GLY A 390 -4.33 -2.23 8.61
CA GLY A 390 -4.20 -2.01 10.04
C GLY A 390 -3.06 -2.81 10.72
N GLU A 391 -2.47 -2.19 11.75
CA GLU A 391 -1.49 -2.84 12.65
C GLU A 391 -2.08 -4.11 13.28
N PHE A 392 -1.24 -5.10 13.60
CA PHE A 392 -1.65 -6.36 14.25
C PHE A 392 -2.51 -6.13 15.52
N GLN A 393 -3.82 -6.33 15.42
CA GLN A 393 -4.78 -6.14 16.54
C GLN A 393 -4.90 -7.37 17.47
N GLY A 394 -4.06 -8.39 17.26
CA GLY A 394 -4.27 -9.74 17.77
C GLY A 394 -5.35 -10.52 17.02
N GLY A 395 -5.52 -11.80 17.39
CA GLY A 395 -6.44 -12.73 16.73
C GLY A 395 -7.82 -12.14 16.45
N GLY A 396 -8.26 -12.25 15.19
CA GLY A 396 -9.39 -11.50 14.64
C GLY A 396 -10.72 -11.76 15.35
N ALA A 397 -11.73 -10.92 15.07
CA ALA A 397 -13.03 -10.98 15.75
C ALA A 397 -13.78 -12.32 15.59
N GLU A 398 -13.46 -13.12 14.56
CA GLU A 398 -13.99 -14.46 14.32
C GLU A 398 -13.29 -15.54 15.16
N ASP A 399 -12.05 -15.30 15.59
CA ASP A 399 -11.18 -16.25 16.29
C ASP A 399 -11.46 -16.33 17.80
N ARG A 400 -12.64 -15.83 18.22
CA ARG A 400 -13.17 -15.87 19.59
C ARG A 400 -13.69 -17.26 19.97
N SER A 401 -12.95 -18.29 19.57
CA SER A 401 -13.00 -19.58 20.25
C SER A 401 -12.74 -19.35 21.74
N HIS A 402 -13.38 -20.14 22.59
CA HIS A 402 -13.01 -20.15 24.01
C HIS A 402 -11.54 -20.61 24.10
N ALA A 403 -10.71 -19.89 24.85
CA ALA A 403 -9.31 -20.27 25.05
C ALA A 403 -9.26 -21.66 25.70
N ASN A 404 -8.90 -22.66 24.89
CA ASN A 404 -8.88 -24.08 25.28
C ASN A 404 -7.51 -24.53 25.83
N ALA A 405 -6.51 -23.64 25.79
CA ALA A 405 -5.17 -23.88 26.31
C ALA A 405 -4.72 -22.68 27.17
N GLY A 406 -3.91 -22.94 28.19
CA GLY A 406 -3.43 -21.91 29.11
C GLY A 406 -1.98 -22.08 29.54
N LEU A 407 -1.38 -20.96 29.93
CA LEU A 407 -0.12 -20.90 30.64
C LEU A 407 -0.40 -20.66 32.12
N ARG A 408 -0.12 -21.66 32.95
CA ARG A 408 -0.40 -21.64 34.38
C ARG A 408 0.87 -21.29 35.16
N PHE A 409 0.75 -20.33 36.07
CA PHE A 409 1.82 -19.86 36.96
C PHE A 409 1.48 -20.17 38.41
N THR A 410 2.51 -20.27 39.27
CA THR A 410 2.29 -20.36 40.72
C THR A 410 2.13 -18.96 41.31
N ASP A 411 0.99 -18.66 41.93
CA ASP A 411 0.85 -17.42 42.70
C ASP A 411 1.57 -17.55 44.06
N GLN A 412 2.49 -16.63 44.32
CA GLN A 412 3.33 -16.64 45.52
C GLN A 412 3.85 -15.23 45.87
N PRO A 413 3.96 -14.89 47.17
CA PRO A 413 4.61 -13.66 47.59
C PRO A 413 6.13 -13.73 47.41
N MET A 414 6.77 -12.58 47.17
CA MET A 414 8.22 -12.44 47.06
C MET A 414 8.71 -11.20 47.83
N GLU A 415 9.84 -11.32 48.53
CA GLU A 415 10.49 -10.19 49.19
C GLU A 415 11.39 -9.42 48.19
N ALA A 416 11.58 -8.12 48.40
CA ALA A 416 12.46 -7.30 47.57
C ALA A 416 13.90 -7.86 47.56
N GLY A 417 14.48 -7.96 46.37
CA GLY A 417 15.80 -8.54 46.12
C GLY A 417 15.82 -10.07 46.04
N ALA A 418 14.70 -10.76 46.25
CA ALA A 418 14.63 -12.22 46.09
C ALA A 418 14.79 -12.60 44.61
N GLU A 419 15.63 -13.59 44.35
CA GLU A 419 15.72 -14.27 43.05
C GLU A 419 14.86 -15.53 43.12
N VAL A 420 13.89 -15.65 42.21
CA VAL A 420 12.87 -16.71 42.21
C VAL A 420 12.71 -17.25 40.79
N GLU A 421 12.51 -18.56 40.68
CA GLU A 421 12.16 -19.22 39.43
C GLU A 421 10.63 -19.34 39.35
N LEU A 422 10.04 -18.71 38.33
CA LEU A 422 8.63 -18.82 37.99
C LEU A 422 8.45 -20.02 37.03
N PRO A 423 7.91 -21.16 37.48
CA PRO A 423 7.58 -22.26 36.58
C PRO A 423 6.43 -21.87 35.65
N VAL A 424 6.58 -22.18 34.36
CA VAL A 424 5.53 -22.01 33.33
C VAL A 424 4.93 -23.38 33.04
N TYR A 425 3.72 -23.65 33.51
CA TYR A 425 3.00 -24.88 33.22
C TYR A 425 2.07 -24.71 32.01
N PHE A 426 1.75 -25.80 31.31
CA PHE A 426 0.78 -25.82 30.21
C PHE A 426 -0.47 -26.61 30.60
N THR A 427 -1.66 -26.05 30.36
CA THR A 427 -2.95 -26.68 30.73
C THR A 427 -3.72 -27.26 29.56
N GLY A 428 -3.21 -27.15 28.32
CA GLY A 428 -3.82 -27.74 27.12
C GLY A 428 -3.48 -29.23 26.87
N GLY A 429 -2.63 -29.85 27.70
CA GLY A 429 -2.16 -31.22 27.52
C GLY A 429 -0.95 -31.34 26.57
N GLY A 430 0.07 -32.12 26.96
CA GLY A 430 1.34 -32.17 26.22
C GLY A 430 1.26 -32.78 24.81
N SER A 431 0.41 -33.79 24.60
CA SER A 431 0.27 -34.50 23.32
C SER A 431 -0.10 -33.57 22.16
N ASP A 432 -0.86 -32.52 22.47
CA ASP A 432 -1.54 -31.67 21.49
C ASP A 432 -0.70 -30.41 21.19
N LEU A 433 0.55 -30.35 21.67
CA LEU A 433 1.46 -29.21 21.54
C LEU A 433 2.54 -29.46 20.48
N ALA A 434 2.29 -29.04 19.24
CA ALA A 434 3.29 -29.07 18.16
C ALA A 434 4.03 -27.73 18.00
N ALA A 435 3.35 -26.60 18.21
CA ALA A 435 3.91 -25.26 18.16
C ALA A 435 3.33 -24.39 19.29
N LEU A 436 4.11 -23.42 19.78
CA LEU A 436 3.72 -22.53 20.88
C LEU A 436 4.38 -21.16 20.70
N ALA A 437 3.59 -20.09 20.68
CA ALA A 437 4.09 -18.72 20.67
C ALA A 437 3.33 -17.83 21.67
N PHE A 438 4.03 -16.89 22.29
CA PHE A 438 3.43 -15.82 23.09
C PHE A 438 4.39 -14.67 23.37
N ALA A 439 3.83 -13.48 23.57
CA ALA A 439 4.47 -12.39 24.30
C ALA A 439 3.88 -12.31 25.72
N LEU A 440 4.71 -12.52 26.74
CA LEU A 440 4.36 -12.39 28.15
C LEU A 440 5.03 -11.13 28.72
N GLU A 441 4.24 -10.14 29.09
CA GLU A 441 4.68 -8.97 29.85
C GLU A 441 4.78 -9.33 31.34
N LEU A 442 5.97 -9.14 31.91
CA LEU A 442 6.25 -9.09 33.33
C LEU A 442 6.42 -7.62 33.71
N SER A 443 5.70 -7.14 34.72
CA SER A 443 5.79 -5.72 35.13
C SER A 443 7.23 -5.33 35.46
N ALA A 444 7.85 -4.50 34.60
CA ALA A 444 9.25 -4.08 34.73
C ALA A 444 9.54 -3.27 36.01
N GLU A 445 8.52 -2.70 36.64
CA GLU A 445 8.61 -2.05 37.97
C GLU A 445 8.74 -3.05 39.13
N HIS A 446 8.33 -4.31 38.91
CA HIS A 446 8.29 -5.36 39.93
C HIS A 446 9.34 -6.44 39.69
N PHE A 447 9.67 -6.73 38.43
CA PHE A 447 10.60 -7.80 38.04
C PHE A 447 11.79 -7.29 37.22
N GLU A 448 12.93 -7.95 37.42
CA GLU A 448 14.06 -8.01 36.50
C GLU A 448 14.12 -9.44 35.96
N ILE A 449 14.03 -9.64 34.65
CA ILE A 449 14.19 -10.97 34.04
C ILE A 449 15.69 -11.25 33.99
N LEU A 450 16.14 -12.32 34.65
CA LEU A 450 17.56 -12.68 34.74
C LEU A 450 17.97 -13.66 33.63
N THR A 451 17.15 -14.68 33.42
CA THR A 451 17.37 -15.72 32.39
C THR A 451 16.12 -16.61 32.29
N VAL A 452 16.09 -17.51 31.31
CA VAL A 452 15.19 -18.67 31.28
C VAL A 452 16.00 -19.94 31.55
N ARG A 453 15.41 -20.92 32.24
CA ARG A 453 16.01 -22.25 32.44
C ARG A 453 15.12 -23.36 31.89
N ASP A 454 15.76 -24.43 31.45
CA ASP A 454 15.12 -25.62 30.92
C ASP A 454 14.12 -26.24 31.90
N GLY A 455 13.01 -26.73 31.35
CA GLY A 455 12.03 -27.60 32.02
C GLY A 455 11.80 -28.86 31.19
N SER A 456 10.54 -29.26 31.04
CA SER A 456 10.15 -30.45 30.28
C SER A 456 9.94 -30.20 28.78
N LEU A 457 9.99 -28.96 28.30
CA LEU A 457 9.84 -28.65 26.87
C LEU A 457 11.14 -28.98 26.09
N PRO A 458 11.13 -29.94 25.14
CA PRO A 458 12.36 -30.38 24.50
C PRO A 458 12.89 -29.38 23.47
N GLY A 459 14.21 -29.34 23.31
CA GLY A 459 14.85 -28.47 22.32
C GLY A 459 14.77 -26.97 22.62
N LEU A 460 14.43 -26.59 23.85
CA LEU A 460 14.53 -25.21 24.33
C LEU A 460 15.96 -24.69 24.10
N ARG A 461 16.07 -23.48 23.54
CA ARG A 461 17.35 -22.87 23.13
C ARG A 461 17.21 -21.35 23.08
N GLU A 462 18.33 -20.64 23.09
CA GLU A 462 18.36 -19.16 23.06
C GLU A 462 17.53 -18.57 21.90
N GLY A 463 17.55 -19.20 20.72
CA GLY A 463 16.78 -18.76 19.55
C GLY A 463 15.26 -18.93 19.64
N CYS A 464 14.72 -19.52 20.71
CA CYS A 464 13.28 -19.51 20.97
C CYS A 464 12.79 -18.19 21.57
N PHE A 465 13.70 -17.28 21.95
CA PHE A 465 13.39 -16.08 22.72
C PHE A 465 13.96 -14.81 22.09
N ASN A 466 13.24 -13.68 22.20
CA ASN A 466 13.80 -12.36 21.91
C ASN A 466 14.40 -11.73 23.18
N TRP A 467 15.70 -11.93 23.39
CA TRP A 467 16.43 -11.38 24.53
C TRP A 467 16.44 -9.85 24.59
N ARG A 468 16.35 -9.14 23.45
CA ARG A 468 16.29 -7.66 23.42
C ARG A 468 14.98 -7.12 24.00
N ALA A 469 13.89 -7.90 23.93
CA ALA A 469 12.60 -7.52 24.50
C ALA A 469 12.56 -7.69 26.04
N MET A 470 13.35 -8.63 26.59
CA MET A 470 13.33 -8.96 28.03
C MET A 470 13.80 -7.80 28.92
N ASP A 471 14.70 -6.94 28.43
CA ASP A 471 15.15 -5.73 29.14
C ASP A 471 13.97 -4.79 29.50
N GLY A 472 12.92 -4.79 28.67
CA GLY A 472 11.67 -4.05 28.90
C GLY A 472 10.63 -4.80 29.74
N GLY A 473 10.97 -5.99 30.28
CA GLY A 473 10.03 -6.88 30.95
C GLY A 473 9.18 -7.74 30.02
N LEU A 474 9.45 -7.76 28.70
CA LEU A 474 8.66 -8.51 27.73
C LEU A 474 9.36 -9.80 27.30
N LEU A 475 8.83 -10.95 27.74
CA LEU A 475 9.26 -12.26 27.29
C LEU A 475 8.51 -12.64 26.00
N ARG A 476 9.13 -12.39 24.83
CA ARG A 476 8.68 -12.96 23.55
C ARG A 476 9.27 -14.35 23.36
N PHE A 477 8.41 -15.33 23.08
CA PHE A 477 8.75 -16.74 22.94
C PHE A 477 8.04 -17.36 21.74
N ALA A 478 8.75 -18.15 20.95
CA ALA A 478 8.19 -19.00 19.91
C ALA A 478 8.98 -20.32 19.81
N TRP A 479 8.26 -21.44 19.74
CA TRP A 479 8.81 -22.79 19.80
C TRP A 479 8.04 -23.75 18.90
N LEU A 480 8.78 -24.73 18.38
CA LEU A 480 8.30 -25.74 17.45
C LEU A 480 8.89 -27.11 17.80
N ASN A 481 8.06 -28.14 17.79
CA ASN A 481 8.46 -29.53 17.96
C ASN A 481 9.18 -30.09 16.72
N MET A 482 10.41 -29.62 16.48
CA MET A 482 11.26 -30.08 15.38
C MET A 482 11.72 -31.54 15.53
N GLN A 483 11.39 -32.22 16.64
CA GLN A 483 11.70 -33.65 16.83
C GLN A 483 10.60 -34.56 16.28
N GLY A 484 9.37 -34.04 16.07
CA GLY A 484 8.24 -34.81 15.55
C GLY A 484 7.79 -35.96 16.46
N GLN A 485 8.10 -35.89 17.76
CA GLN A 485 7.72 -36.90 18.75
C GLN A 485 6.57 -36.38 19.61
N GLU A 486 5.64 -37.27 19.95
CA GLU A 486 4.55 -37.01 20.89
C GLU A 486 5.12 -36.62 22.26
N LEU A 487 4.71 -35.45 22.79
CA LEU A 487 5.25 -34.93 24.04
C LEU A 487 4.49 -35.48 25.24
N ASN A 488 5.21 -36.21 26.11
CA ASN A 488 4.67 -36.68 27.37
C ASN A 488 4.95 -35.65 28.48
N ILE A 489 4.31 -34.48 28.39
CA ILE A 489 4.39 -33.39 29.39
C ILE A 489 3.08 -33.37 30.19
N SER A 490 3.17 -33.56 31.52
CA SER A 490 2.02 -33.40 32.42
C SER A 490 1.72 -31.91 32.67
N GLU A 491 0.48 -31.57 33.00
CA GLU A 491 0.10 -30.22 33.46
C GLU A 491 0.90 -29.74 34.69
N ASN A 492 1.51 -30.66 35.44
CA ASN A 492 2.34 -30.37 36.62
C ASN A 492 3.84 -30.42 36.32
N ASP A 493 4.24 -30.67 35.08
CA ASP A 493 5.60 -30.54 34.59
C ASP A 493 5.75 -29.15 33.94
N PRO A 494 6.64 -28.27 34.43
CA PRO A 494 6.80 -26.96 33.83
C PRO A 494 7.51 -27.09 32.48
N LEU A 495 7.03 -26.35 31.47
CA LEU A 495 7.68 -26.24 30.17
C LEU A 495 9.12 -25.73 30.32
N PHE A 496 9.26 -24.66 31.12
CA PHE A 496 10.51 -24.00 31.47
C PHE A 496 10.30 -23.10 32.70
N TYR A 497 11.38 -22.49 33.20
CA TYR A 497 11.36 -21.57 34.33
C TYR A 497 11.86 -20.18 33.93
N ILE A 498 11.13 -19.13 34.27
CA ILE A 498 11.60 -17.74 34.13
C ILE A 498 12.29 -17.37 35.44
N ALA A 499 13.60 -17.18 35.43
CA ALA A 499 14.34 -16.70 36.58
C ALA A 499 14.21 -15.18 36.67
N VAL A 500 13.62 -14.68 37.76
CA VAL A 500 13.37 -13.25 38.00
C VAL A 500 13.98 -12.78 39.31
N ARG A 501 14.38 -11.51 39.37
CA ARG A 501 14.63 -10.80 40.64
C ARG A 501 13.47 -9.87 40.95
N ALA A 502 12.88 -9.99 42.13
CA ALA A 502 11.86 -9.05 42.60
C ALA A 502 12.52 -7.71 42.97
N LYS A 503 12.13 -6.62 42.30
CA LYS A 503 12.63 -5.26 42.56
C LYS A 503 12.05 -4.64 43.84
N GLN A 504 10.90 -5.13 44.28
CA GLN A 504 10.17 -4.69 45.46
C GLN A 504 9.35 -5.87 46.06
N ASN A 505 8.72 -5.66 47.21
CA ASN A 505 7.89 -6.71 47.84
C ASN A 505 6.62 -6.96 47.02
N ILE A 506 6.47 -8.19 46.54
CA ILE A 506 5.34 -8.69 45.76
C ILE A 506 4.45 -9.54 46.67
N ARG A 507 3.13 -9.29 46.66
CA ARG A 507 2.17 -10.09 47.44
C ARG A 507 1.58 -11.24 46.65
N SER A 508 1.40 -11.02 45.35
CA SER A 508 0.81 -11.93 44.39
C SER A 508 1.42 -11.61 43.02
N VAL A 509 1.67 -12.63 42.22
CA VAL A 509 2.14 -12.58 40.83
C VAL A 509 0.95 -12.34 39.87
N GLU A 510 -0.27 -12.67 40.31
CA GLU A 510 -1.50 -12.38 39.58
C GLU A 510 -1.63 -10.86 39.33
N GLY A 511 -1.92 -10.47 38.08
CA GLY A 511 -1.99 -9.07 37.67
C GLY A 511 -0.64 -8.36 37.46
N LEU A 512 0.49 -9.00 37.78
CA LEU A 512 1.83 -8.53 37.39
C LEU A 512 2.37 -9.22 36.12
N LEU A 513 1.69 -10.28 35.67
CA LEU A 513 1.90 -10.95 34.38
C LEU A 513 0.72 -10.69 33.45
N ARG A 514 0.99 -10.49 32.15
CA ARG A 514 -0.04 -10.27 31.13
C ARG A 514 0.41 -10.83 29.77
N LEU A 515 -0.46 -11.59 29.09
CA LEU A 515 -0.26 -11.90 27.67
C LEU A 515 -0.51 -10.66 26.81
N ARG A 516 0.33 -10.47 25.80
CA ARG A 516 0.31 -9.35 24.86
C ARG A 516 0.03 -9.84 23.43
N PRO A 517 -1.21 -10.31 23.16
CA PRO A 517 -1.65 -10.68 21.81
C PRO A 517 -1.70 -9.49 20.85
N ASP A 518 -1.40 -8.27 21.31
CA ASP A 518 -1.22 -7.05 20.54
C ASP A 518 0.25 -6.77 20.13
N ILE A 519 1.19 -7.62 20.55
CA ILE A 519 2.62 -7.53 20.16
C ILE A 519 3.09 -8.77 19.39
N GLN A 520 2.47 -9.92 19.67
CA GLN A 520 2.83 -11.20 19.09
C GLN A 520 1.65 -12.18 19.20
N ASP A 521 1.55 -13.09 18.25
CA ASP A 521 0.68 -14.26 18.37
C ASP A 521 0.84 -14.98 19.73
N CYS A 522 -0.29 -15.30 20.35
CA CYS A 522 -0.39 -15.91 21.67
C CYS A 522 -1.27 -17.16 21.59
N SER A 523 -0.79 -18.16 20.85
CA SER A 523 -1.48 -19.43 20.63
C SER A 523 -0.54 -20.64 20.72
N MET A 524 -1.17 -21.82 20.71
CA MET A 524 -0.56 -23.08 20.32
C MET A 524 -1.16 -23.59 19.01
N ALA A 525 -0.45 -24.48 18.31
CA ALA A 525 -1.03 -25.33 17.26
C ALA A 525 -0.73 -26.81 17.52
N SER A 526 -1.71 -27.66 17.26
CA SER A 526 -1.61 -29.12 17.37
C SER A 526 -0.94 -29.76 16.16
N PRO A 527 -0.51 -31.03 16.23
CA PRO A 527 0.04 -31.75 15.05
C PRO A 527 -0.91 -31.73 13.84
N GLU A 528 -2.22 -31.73 14.09
CA GLU A 528 -3.32 -31.65 13.12
C GLU A 528 -3.62 -30.24 12.62
N LEU A 529 -2.81 -29.24 12.98
CA LEU A 529 -2.98 -27.81 12.66
C LEU A 529 -4.19 -27.14 13.34
N GLU A 530 -4.70 -27.70 14.45
CA GLU A 530 -5.73 -27.01 15.25
C GLU A 530 -5.07 -25.94 16.12
N ARG A 531 -5.38 -24.67 15.85
CA ARG A 531 -4.88 -23.52 16.61
C ARG A 531 -5.79 -23.20 17.81
N SER A 532 -5.19 -22.88 18.96
CA SER A 532 -5.89 -22.46 20.18
C SER A 532 -5.20 -21.27 20.84
N LEU A 533 -5.96 -20.21 21.12
CA LEU A 533 -5.48 -19.03 21.84
C LEU A 533 -5.15 -19.38 23.32
N LEU A 534 -4.11 -18.75 23.85
CA LEU A 534 -3.63 -18.95 25.22
C LEU A 534 -4.32 -18.01 26.21
N ALA A 535 -4.73 -18.57 27.35
CA ALA A 535 -5.07 -17.81 28.56
C ALA A 535 -3.91 -17.81 29.58
N LEU A 536 -3.96 -16.89 30.55
CA LEU A 536 -3.15 -17.00 31.78
C LEU A 536 -3.99 -17.62 32.90
N GLU A 537 -3.40 -18.56 33.61
CA GLU A 537 -3.96 -19.18 34.80
C GLU A 537 -3.01 -19.02 35.99
N PHE A 538 -3.56 -18.96 37.20
CA PHE A 538 -2.78 -18.87 38.43
C PHE A 538 -3.20 -19.98 39.40
N SER A 539 -2.24 -20.80 39.80
CA SER A 539 -2.42 -21.85 40.80
C SER A 539 -1.70 -21.50 42.09
N GLY A 540 -2.39 -21.62 43.22
CA GLY A 540 -1.83 -21.33 44.52
C GLY A 540 -2.91 -20.92 45.50
N GLU A 541 -2.59 -20.94 46.79
CA GLU A 541 -3.35 -20.13 47.74
C GLU A 541 -2.99 -18.67 47.48
N ALA A 542 -3.77 -17.99 46.64
CA ALA A 542 -3.81 -16.52 46.63
C ALA A 542 -3.84 -16.06 48.10
N PRO A 543 -2.87 -15.26 48.54
CA PRO A 543 -2.42 -15.19 49.93
C PRO A 543 -3.60 -14.95 50.86
N VAL A 544 -4.00 -15.98 51.62
CA VAL A 544 -5.36 -16.15 52.15
C VAL A 544 -5.93 -14.85 52.70
N THR A 545 -6.65 -14.13 51.83
CA THR A 545 -7.61 -13.13 52.23
C THR A 545 -8.74 -13.91 52.86
N LYS A 546 -8.65 -14.08 54.18
CA LYS A 546 -9.75 -14.60 55.00
C LYS A 546 -11.01 -13.82 54.66
N GLY A 547 -11.88 -14.43 53.87
CA GLY A 547 -13.13 -13.82 53.44
C GLY A 547 -13.18 -13.47 51.96
N VAL A 548 -13.87 -14.36 51.24
CA VAL A 548 -14.80 -14.05 50.15
C VAL A 548 -14.20 -13.59 48.80
N SER A 549 -14.36 -14.44 47.78
CA SER A 549 -14.13 -14.11 46.37
C SER A 549 -15.45 -13.76 45.65
N VAL A 550 -15.38 -12.94 44.60
CA VAL A 550 -16.54 -12.56 43.77
C VAL A 550 -16.17 -12.59 42.29
N PHE A 551 -16.94 -13.33 41.47
CA PHE A 551 -16.72 -13.49 40.04
C PHE A 551 -18.05 -13.73 39.28
N PRO A 552 -18.24 -13.22 38.06
CA PRO A 552 -17.39 -12.24 37.38
C PRO A 552 -17.52 -10.86 38.04
N ASN A 553 -16.51 -10.02 37.86
CA ASN A 553 -16.54 -8.61 38.25
C ASN A 553 -15.76 -7.80 37.21
N PRO A 554 -16.40 -7.00 36.34
CA PRO A 554 -17.82 -6.64 36.34
C PRO A 554 -18.79 -7.80 36.08
N VAL A 555 -20.03 -7.66 36.54
CA VAL A 555 -21.12 -8.66 36.38
C VAL A 555 -22.27 -8.10 35.54
N ARG A 556 -22.93 -8.95 34.74
CA ARG A 556 -24.16 -8.63 34.00
C ARG A 556 -25.38 -9.37 34.56
N ASP A 557 -25.41 -10.69 34.39
CA ASP A 557 -26.58 -11.53 34.72
C ASP A 557 -26.52 -12.12 36.14
N ASP A 558 -25.46 -12.87 36.45
CA ASP A 558 -25.29 -13.63 37.70
C ASP A 558 -23.93 -13.38 38.36
N VAL A 559 -23.91 -13.19 39.67
CA VAL A 559 -22.68 -13.07 40.48
C VAL A 559 -22.45 -14.34 41.31
N THR A 560 -21.26 -14.90 41.23
CA THR A 560 -20.81 -16.01 42.10
C THR A 560 -19.96 -15.46 43.23
N ILE A 561 -20.34 -15.78 44.47
CA ILE A 561 -19.63 -15.41 45.69
C ILE A 561 -19.11 -16.69 46.36
N GLY A 562 -17.80 -16.87 46.40
CA GLY A 562 -17.12 -18.01 47.02
C GLY A 562 -16.62 -17.67 48.42
N PHE A 563 -16.76 -18.56 49.40
CA PHE A 563 -16.41 -18.31 50.80
C PHE A 563 -16.15 -19.61 51.57
N ASP A 564 -15.58 -19.50 52.77
CA ASP A 564 -15.28 -20.65 53.63
C ASP A 564 -16.29 -20.76 54.79
N VAL A 565 -16.85 -21.95 54.98
CA VAL A 565 -17.73 -22.29 56.10
C VAL A 565 -16.91 -22.96 57.20
N PRO A 566 -16.83 -22.36 58.41
CA PRO A 566 -16.13 -22.96 59.55
C PRO A 566 -16.90 -24.19 60.06
N SER A 567 -16.22 -25.01 60.86
CA SER A 567 -16.62 -26.39 61.19
C SER A 567 -18.11 -26.59 61.54
N GLY A 568 -18.75 -27.55 60.88
CA GLY A 568 -20.19 -27.83 60.94
C GLY A 568 -21.04 -27.15 59.86
N THR A 569 -22.37 -27.32 59.92
CA THR A 569 -23.31 -26.63 59.03
C THR A 569 -23.57 -25.21 59.53
N ALA A 570 -23.19 -24.19 58.76
CA ALA A 570 -23.47 -22.79 59.10
C ALA A 570 -24.70 -22.26 58.36
N GLU A 571 -25.45 -21.39 59.03
CA GLU A 571 -26.33 -20.43 58.38
C GLU A 571 -25.49 -19.30 57.78
N VAL A 572 -25.78 -18.97 56.53
CA VAL A 572 -25.05 -17.97 55.74
C VAL A 572 -26.04 -16.93 55.26
N VAL A 573 -25.79 -15.66 55.54
CA VAL A 573 -26.65 -14.57 55.09
C VAL A 573 -25.83 -13.55 54.32
N LEU A 574 -26.28 -13.24 53.10
CA LEU A 574 -25.66 -12.31 52.18
C LEU A 574 -26.57 -11.10 51.97
N TYR A 575 -26.01 -9.91 52.12
CA TYR A 575 -26.68 -8.63 51.95
C TYR A 575 -26.04 -7.86 50.79
N PHE A 576 -26.85 -7.26 49.93
CA PHE A 576 -26.41 -6.31 48.91
C PHE A 576 -26.88 -4.89 49.24
N TYR A 577 -26.00 -3.90 49.04
CA TYR A 577 -26.22 -2.50 49.35
C TYR A 577 -25.85 -1.61 48.17
N GLY A 578 -26.64 -0.56 47.96
CA GLY A 578 -26.32 0.51 47.01
C GLY A 578 -25.21 1.42 47.54
N THR A 579 -24.75 2.35 46.70
CA THR A 579 -23.72 3.35 47.04
C THR A 579 -24.08 4.23 48.24
N GLU A 580 -25.38 4.45 48.48
CA GLU A 580 -25.92 5.19 49.63
C GLU A 580 -26.00 4.36 50.92
N GLY A 581 -25.58 3.09 50.91
CA GLY A 581 -25.71 2.17 52.05
C GLY A 581 -27.13 1.61 52.28
N ARG A 582 -28.08 1.93 51.38
CA ARG A 582 -29.42 1.33 51.36
C ARG A 582 -29.35 -0.16 51.00
N LEU A 583 -30.00 -1.02 51.79
CA LEU A 583 -30.17 -2.43 51.48
C LEU A 583 -30.99 -2.62 50.21
N LEU A 584 -30.48 -3.44 49.29
CA LEU A 584 -31.07 -3.79 47.99
C LEU A 584 -31.68 -5.19 48.00
N ALA A 585 -30.95 -6.17 48.56
CA ALA A 585 -31.36 -7.56 48.65
C ALA A 585 -30.74 -8.25 49.87
N GLU A 586 -31.40 -9.30 50.36
CA GLU A 586 -30.94 -10.18 51.43
C GLU A 586 -31.24 -11.63 51.03
N HIS A 587 -30.27 -12.52 51.20
CA HIS A 587 -30.38 -13.94 50.85
C HIS A 587 -29.83 -14.81 51.98
N GLY A 588 -30.63 -15.76 52.46
CA GLY A 588 -30.25 -16.71 53.53
C GLY A 588 -30.11 -18.14 53.00
N PHE A 589 -29.05 -18.82 53.43
CA PHE A 589 -28.68 -20.17 52.99
C PHE A 589 -28.18 -21.04 54.15
N ARG A 590 -28.04 -22.33 53.89
CA ARG A 590 -27.30 -23.26 54.75
C ARG A 590 -26.31 -24.03 53.91
N PHE A 591 -25.07 -24.10 54.38
CA PHE A 591 -23.98 -24.78 53.70
C PHE A 591 -23.26 -25.73 54.66
N ALA A 592 -22.68 -26.80 54.10
CA ALA A 592 -21.79 -27.68 54.84
C ALA A 592 -20.42 -27.00 55.06
N GLU A 593 -19.64 -27.56 55.98
CA GLU A 593 -18.25 -27.19 56.25
C GLU A 593 -17.38 -27.19 54.97
N GLY A 594 -16.38 -26.31 54.93
CA GLY A 594 -15.39 -26.22 53.85
C GLY A 594 -15.64 -25.06 52.88
N ARG A 595 -14.99 -25.11 51.71
CA ARG A 595 -15.13 -24.12 50.65
C ARG A 595 -16.50 -24.26 50.00
N GLN A 596 -17.22 -23.15 49.86
CA GLN A 596 -18.58 -23.09 49.33
C GLN A 596 -18.72 -21.91 48.37
N SER A 597 -19.72 -21.94 47.50
CA SER A 597 -20.06 -20.82 46.62
C SER A 597 -21.56 -20.70 46.45
N VAL A 598 -22.01 -19.48 46.18
CA VAL A 598 -23.40 -19.20 45.81
C VAL A 598 -23.42 -18.30 44.58
N THR A 599 -24.20 -18.69 43.57
CA THR A 599 -24.45 -17.90 42.36
C THR A 599 -25.84 -17.27 42.45
N LEU A 600 -25.94 -15.97 42.17
CA LEU A 600 -27.17 -15.19 42.35
C LEU A 600 -27.41 -14.22 41.19
N PRO A 601 -28.66 -14.13 40.68
CA PRO A 601 -29.00 -13.19 39.62
C PRO A 601 -28.97 -11.76 40.16
N VAL A 602 -28.27 -10.88 39.44
CA VAL A 602 -28.12 -9.47 39.82
C VAL A 602 -29.08 -8.53 39.08
N GLY A 603 -29.94 -9.03 38.18
CA GLY A 603 -30.84 -8.21 37.36
C GLY A 603 -31.77 -7.25 38.11
N GLY A 604 -32.03 -7.49 39.42
CA GLY A 604 -32.78 -6.57 40.29
C GLY A 604 -31.94 -5.46 40.97
N LEU A 605 -30.62 -5.45 40.77
CA LEU A 605 -29.68 -4.48 41.34
C LEU A 605 -29.44 -3.32 40.35
N PRO A 606 -29.15 -2.10 40.84
CA PRO A 606 -28.78 -0.98 39.98
C PRO A 606 -27.40 -1.20 39.36
N ASN A 607 -27.19 -0.64 38.16
CA ASN A 607 -25.88 -0.65 37.52
C ASN A 607 -24.90 0.25 38.28
N GLY A 608 -23.61 -0.05 38.17
CA GLY A 608 -22.55 0.60 38.91
C GLY A 608 -22.11 -0.20 40.14
N LEU A 609 -21.56 0.51 41.14
CA LEU A 609 -20.90 -0.09 42.30
C LEU A 609 -21.91 -0.61 43.33
N VAL A 610 -21.96 -1.92 43.51
CA VAL A 610 -22.72 -2.60 44.58
C VAL A 610 -21.76 -3.03 45.68
N SER A 611 -22.12 -2.79 46.95
CA SER A 611 -21.39 -3.32 48.10
C SER A 611 -22.11 -4.53 48.67
N TYR A 612 -21.38 -5.53 49.18
CA TYR A 612 -21.96 -6.70 49.83
C TYR A 612 -21.46 -6.88 51.26
N GLN A 613 -22.26 -7.56 52.09
CA GLN A 613 -21.83 -8.10 53.39
C GLN A 613 -22.25 -9.57 53.49
N LEU A 614 -21.33 -10.45 53.92
CA LEU A 614 -21.57 -11.87 54.10
C LEU A 614 -21.38 -12.23 55.58
N HIS A 615 -22.38 -12.85 56.19
CA HIS A 615 -22.32 -13.40 57.54
C HIS A 615 -22.23 -14.93 57.48
N VAL A 616 -21.19 -15.52 58.08
CA VAL A 616 -20.95 -16.98 58.10
C VAL A 616 -20.46 -17.40 59.47
N GLY A 617 -21.19 -18.26 60.19
CA GLY A 617 -20.70 -18.90 61.42
C GLY A 617 -20.20 -17.95 62.52
N GLY A 618 -20.74 -16.72 62.58
CA GLY A 618 -20.30 -15.65 63.50
C GLY A 618 -19.28 -14.66 62.92
N SER A 619 -18.62 -14.99 61.80
CA SER A 619 -17.76 -14.09 61.04
C SER A 619 -18.57 -13.16 60.14
N ARG A 620 -18.03 -11.98 59.87
CA ARG A 620 -18.58 -11.01 58.91
C ARG A 620 -17.51 -10.58 57.92
N TYR A 621 -17.85 -10.58 56.65
CA TYR A 621 -17.02 -10.15 55.55
C TYR A 621 -17.77 -9.08 54.74
N ALA A 622 -17.03 -8.19 54.07
CA ALA A 622 -17.63 -7.16 53.23
C ALA A 622 -16.71 -6.86 52.03
N GLY A 623 -17.32 -6.53 50.90
CA GLY A 623 -16.61 -6.20 49.67
C GLY A 623 -17.51 -5.46 48.69
N LYS A 624 -17.08 -5.36 47.43
CA LYS A 624 -17.81 -4.66 46.36
C LYS A 624 -17.63 -5.36 45.02
N PHE A 625 -18.61 -5.19 44.14
CA PHE A 625 -18.54 -5.57 42.73
C PHE A 625 -19.24 -4.50 41.87
N PHE A 626 -18.99 -4.52 40.56
CA PHE A 626 -19.55 -3.56 39.62
C PHE A 626 -20.57 -4.26 38.71
N LYS A 627 -21.84 -3.84 38.75
CA LYS A 627 -22.87 -4.32 37.84
C LYS A 627 -22.89 -3.49 36.55
N GLN A 628 -22.94 -4.16 35.41
CA GLN A 628 -23.21 -3.60 34.08
C GLN A 628 -24.64 -3.92 33.64
N ASP A 629 -25.05 -3.32 32.51
CA ASP A 629 -26.25 -3.71 31.76
C ASP A 629 -26.12 -5.10 31.14
#